data_AF-A0A2D7SJX5-F1
#
_entry.id   AF-A0A2D7SJX5-F1
#
_cell.length_a   1.000
_cell.length_b   1.000
_cell.length_c   1.000
_cell.angle_alpha   90.00
_cell.angle_beta   90.00
_cell.angle_gamma   90.00
#
_symmetry.space_group_name_H-M   'P 1'
#
loop_
_entity.id
_entity.type
_entity.pdbx_description
1 polymer ?
#
loop_
_entity_poly.entity_id
_entity_poly.type
_entity_poly.pdbx_seq_one_letter_code
_entity_poly.pdbx_strand_id
1 'polypeptide(L)'
;MKYILLITISLFFLKNDKALSNVLPNDIFSSVEVIELQMNSLQTNSKVNNAGIYQCWLFAHPENKKYTGPFSNFKRMIADTSYKVLLNSLKFKTNLISKNKKIAKYSVDIDAYDNKRYNLTWVLEKATLDQNCKNCWMTTSVTQPQFIGLLN
;
A
#
# COMPACT_ATOMS: atom_id res chain seq x y z
N MET A 1 49.49 25.84 -16.55
CA MET A 1 48.04 26.12 -16.69
C MET A 1 47.28 25.02 -15.94
N LYS A 2 46.50 25.40 -14.92
CA LYS A 2 45.74 24.49 -14.04
C LYS A 2 44.49 24.01 -14.80
N TYR A 3 44.36 22.70 -15.02
CA TYR A 3 43.11 22.11 -15.49
C TYR A 3 42.13 22.03 -14.31
N ILE A 4 41.06 22.82 -14.35
CA ILE A 4 39.95 22.70 -13.39
C ILE A 4 38.95 21.71 -14.00
N LEU A 5 38.88 20.51 -13.44
CA LEU A 5 37.91 19.49 -13.83
C LEU A 5 36.60 19.78 -13.07
N LEU A 6 35.64 20.44 -13.71
CA LEU A 6 34.30 20.66 -13.17
C LEU A 6 33.48 19.38 -13.39
N ILE A 7 33.36 18.56 -12.35
CA ILE A 7 32.45 17.42 -12.32
C ILE A 7 31.05 17.98 -12.01
N THR A 8 30.24 18.14 -13.05
CA THR A 8 28.80 18.38 -12.90
C THR A 8 28.13 17.05 -12.55
N ILE A 9 27.81 16.86 -11.27
CA ILE A 9 26.94 15.75 -10.85
C ILE A 9 25.54 16.06 -11.36
N SER A 10 25.17 15.47 -12.49
CA SER A 10 23.79 15.41 -12.95
C SER A 10 22.99 14.58 -11.95
N LEU A 11 22.17 15.24 -11.12
CA LEU A 11 21.11 14.61 -10.36
C LEU A 11 20.07 14.10 -11.37
N PHE A 12 20.24 12.86 -11.83
CA PHE A 12 19.18 12.13 -12.50
C PHE A 12 18.04 11.94 -11.51
N PHE A 13 17.05 12.82 -11.56
CA PHE A 13 15.72 12.54 -11.02
C PHE A 13 15.13 11.41 -11.86
N LEU A 14 15.37 10.16 -11.43
CA LEU A 14 14.63 9.02 -11.93
C LEU A 14 13.17 9.21 -11.50
N LYS A 15 12.35 9.82 -12.36
CA LYS A 15 10.91 9.62 -12.31
C LYS A 15 10.66 8.16 -12.70
N ASN A 16 10.59 7.29 -11.70
CA ASN A 16 10.11 5.93 -11.90
C ASN A 16 8.59 5.98 -12.14
N ASP A 17 8.20 6.25 -13.39
CA ASP A 17 6.78 6.27 -13.83
C ASP A 17 6.19 4.85 -13.97
N LYS A 18 6.88 3.83 -13.46
CA LYS A 18 6.36 2.46 -13.36
C LYS A 18 5.99 2.20 -11.92
N ALA A 19 4.69 2.31 -11.64
CA ALA A 19 4.09 1.75 -10.44
C ALA A 19 4.67 0.37 -10.20
N LEU A 20 5.23 0.16 -9.00
CA LEU A 20 5.87 -1.07 -8.56
C LEU A 20 4.85 -2.19 -8.32
N SER A 21 3.89 -2.37 -9.24
CA SER A 21 2.97 -3.50 -9.18
C SER A 21 3.68 -4.70 -9.75
N ASN A 22 4.07 -5.62 -8.88
CA ASN A 22 4.48 -7.03 -9.10
C ASN A 22 5.37 -7.56 -7.96
N VAL A 23 5.43 -6.89 -6.80
CA VAL A 23 6.14 -7.41 -5.63
C VAL A 23 5.32 -8.56 -5.03
N LEU A 24 5.92 -9.74 -4.95
CA LEU A 24 5.29 -10.91 -4.35
C LEU A 24 5.50 -10.93 -2.83
N PRO A 25 4.52 -11.43 -2.05
CA PRO A 25 4.70 -11.65 -0.62
C PRO A 25 5.87 -12.61 -0.35
N ASN A 26 6.71 -12.25 0.60
CA ASN A 26 7.77 -13.10 1.14
C ASN A 26 7.97 -12.76 2.63
N ASP A 27 8.81 -13.53 3.31
CA ASP A 27 9.04 -13.40 4.75
C ASP A 27 10.08 -12.34 5.14
N ILE A 28 10.72 -11.69 4.16
CA ILE A 28 11.70 -10.62 4.36
C ILE A 28 10.98 -9.32 4.74
N PHE A 29 9.81 -9.05 4.17
CA PHE A 29 9.06 -7.83 4.48
C PHE A 29 8.56 -7.84 5.93
N SER A 30 8.83 -6.75 6.64
CA SER A 30 8.21 -6.44 7.91
C SER A 30 6.75 -6.00 7.73
N SER A 31 5.98 -6.02 8.81
CA SER A 31 4.57 -5.63 8.80
C SER A 31 4.33 -4.18 8.37
N VAL A 32 5.26 -3.27 8.66
CA VAL A 32 5.15 -1.87 8.23
C VAL A 32 5.51 -1.72 6.76
N GLU A 33 6.54 -2.41 6.28
CA GLU A 33 6.91 -2.39 4.85
C GLU A 33 5.80 -2.91 3.96
N VAL A 34 5.03 -3.92 4.40
CA VAL A 34 3.85 -4.38 3.66
C VAL A 34 2.81 -3.27 3.51
N ILE A 35 2.50 -2.53 4.58
CA ILE A 35 1.52 -1.43 4.52
C ILE A 35 2.06 -0.30 3.65
N GLU A 36 3.30 0.12 3.86
CA GLU A 36 3.95 1.18 3.07
C GLU A 36 3.95 0.82 1.59
N LEU A 37 4.29 -0.43 1.24
CA LEU A 37 4.26 -0.92 -0.13
C LEU A 37 2.84 -0.86 -0.72
N GLN A 38 1.83 -1.33 0.01
CA GLN A 38 0.43 -1.24 -0.40
C GLN A 38 -0.02 0.21 -0.60
N MET A 39 0.27 1.09 0.36
CA MET A 39 -0.14 2.49 0.35
C MET A 39 0.53 3.31 -0.75
N ASN A 40 1.84 3.14 -0.95
CA ASN A 40 2.56 3.77 -2.06
C ASN A 40 2.00 3.31 -3.43
N SER A 41 1.61 2.04 -3.53
CA SER A 41 1.02 1.49 -4.75
C SER A 41 -0.38 2.04 -5.02
N LEU A 42 -1.22 2.19 -4.00
CA LEU A 42 -2.54 2.82 -4.11
C LEU A 42 -2.45 4.32 -4.43
N GLN A 43 -1.51 5.03 -3.79
CA GLN A 43 -1.23 6.44 -4.03
C GLN A 43 -0.79 6.73 -5.48
N THR A 44 -0.23 5.75 -6.18
CA THR A 44 0.20 5.88 -7.58
C THR A 44 -0.58 4.96 -8.52
N ASN A 45 -1.81 4.61 -8.16
CA ASN A 45 -2.59 3.62 -8.90
C ASN A 45 -2.92 4.09 -10.34
N SER A 46 -2.41 3.34 -11.32
CA SER A 46 -2.71 3.55 -12.74
C SER A 46 -4.18 3.31 -13.07
N LYS A 47 -4.80 4.27 -13.77
CA LYS A 47 -6.17 4.16 -14.29
C LYS A 47 -6.31 3.11 -15.39
N VAL A 48 -5.22 2.77 -16.09
CA VAL A 48 -5.23 1.84 -17.23
C VAL A 48 -5.29 0.39 -16.75
N ASN A 49 -4.44 0.02 -15.80
CA ASN A 49 -4.26 -1.38 -15.40
C ASN A 49 -4.52 -1.67 -13.91
N ASN A 50 -4.82 -0.66 -13.09
CA ASN A 50 -5.06 -0.82 -11.65
C ASN A 50 -3.92 -1.53 -10.91
N ALA A 51 -2.69 -1.25 -11.35
CA ALA A 51 -1.43 -1.73 -10.78
C ALA A 51 -1.40 -1.64 -9.24
N GLY A 52 -1.85 -0.52 -8.68
CA GLY A 52 -1.85 -0.28 -7.23
C GLY A 52 -2.79 -1.23 -6.49
N ILE A 53 -4.01 -1.37 -7.00
CA ILE A 53 -5.00 -2.31 -6.45
C ILE A 53 -4.51 -3.75 -6.57
N TYR A 54 -3.88 -4.11 -7.70
CA TYR A 54 -3.32 -5.44 -7.89
C TYR A 54 -2.22 -5.76 -6.87
N GLN A 55 -1.36 -4.78 -6.57
CA GLN A 55 -0.33 -4.93 -5.56
C GLN A 55 -0.92 -5.20 -4.16
N CYS A 56 -2.02 -4.54 -3.80
CA CYS A 56 -2.74 -4.85 -2.56
C CYS A 56 -3.36 -6.25 -2.58
N TRP A 57 -3.92 -6.67 -3.71
CA TRP A 57 -4.49 -8.00 -3.88
C TRP A 57 -3.42 -9.10 -3.73
N LEU A 58 -2.18 -8.88 -4.18
CA LEU A 58 -1.08 -9.84 -3.97
C LEU A 58 -0.81 -10.09 -2.47
N PHE A 59 -0.84 -9.03 -1.65
CA PHE A 59 -0.61 -9.08 -0.20
C PHE A 59 -1.86 -9.38 0.64
N ALA A 60 -3.04 -9.54 0.03
CA ALA A 60 -4.25 -9.92 0.74
C ALA A 60 -4.17 -11.37 1.22
N HIS A 61 -4.47 -11.60 2.50
CA HIS A 61 -4.50 -12.94 3.11
C HIS A 61 -5.47 -13.87 2.36
N PRO A 62 -5.22 -15.18 2.24
CA PRO A 62 -6.14 -16.13 1.60
C PRO A 62 -7.57 -16.05 2.16
N GLU A 63 -7.72 -15.98 3.48
CA GLU A 63 -9.03 -15.79 4.10
C GLU A 63 -9.71 -14.48 3.68
N ASN A 64 -8.96 -13.38 3.55
CA ASN A 64 -9.51 -12.13 3.03
C ASN A 64 -9.96 -12.28 1.56
N LYS A 65 -9.18 -12.99 0.74
CA LYS A 65 -9.53 -13.30 -0.65
C LYS A 65 -10.79 -14.16 -0.79
N LYS A 66 -11.14 -14.99 0.20
CA LYS A 66 -12.42 -15.73 0.19
C LYS A 66 -13.63 -14.78 0.17
N TYR A 67 -13.54 -13.63 0.84
CA TYR A 67 -14.62 -12.64 0.91
C TYR A 67 -14.53 -11.58 -0.19
N THR A 68 -13.31 -11.20 -0.57
CA THR A 68 -13.07 -10.13 -1.55
C THR A 68 -12.92 -10.64 -2.98
N GLY A 69 -12.88 -11.97 -3.15
CA GLY A 69 -13.01 -12.67 -4.42
C GLY A 69 -11.81 -12.53 -5.36
N PRO A 70 -11.95 -13.01 -6.62
CA PRO A 70 -10.91 -12.83 -7.63
C PRO A 70 -10.60 -11.34 -7.81
N PHE A 71 -9.45 -11.02 -8.41
CA PHE A 71 -8.97 -9.64 -8.55
C PHE A 71 -10.04 -8.66 -9.08
N SER A 72 -10.94 -9.08 -9.97
CA SER A 72 -12.05 -8.26 -10.46
C SER A 72 -12.99 -7.76 -9.36
N ASN A 73 -13.29 -8.59 -8.36
CA ASN A 73 -14.11 -8.23 -7.20
C ASN A 73 -13.35 -7.32 -6.25
N PHE A 74 -12.09 -7.66 -5.94
CA PHE A 74 -11.22 -6.84 -5.11
C PHE A 74 -11.03 -5.42 -5.70
N LYS A 75 -10.87 -5.34 -7.02
CA LYS A 75 -10.81 -4.07 -7.75
C LYS A 75 -12.08 -3.24 -7.58
N ARG A 76 -13.26 -3.84 -7.79
CA ARG A 76 -14.55 -3.13 -7.60
C ARG A 76 -14.73 -2.67 -6.16
N MET A 77 -14.37 -3.51 -5.19
CA MET A 77 -14.40 -3.14 -3.77
C MET A 77 -13.59 -1.88 -3.50
N ILE A 78 -12.39 -1.73 -4.07
CA ILE A 78 -11.59 -0.52 -3.86
C ILE A 78 -12.10 0.65 -4.72
N ALA A 79 -12.30 0.44 -6.01
CA ALA A 79 -12.55 1.52 -6.97
C ALA A 79 -13.97 2.11 -6.91
N ASP A 80 -14.96 1.32 -6.48
CA ASP A 80 -16.38 1.65 -6.62
C ASP A 80 -17.08 1.87 -5.26
N THR A 81 -16.32 1.89 -4.15
CA THR A 81 -16.86 2.12 -2.79
C THR A 81 -16.13 3.24 -2.07
N SER A 82 -16.39 3.43 -0.78
CA SER A 82 -15.69 4.40 0.07
C SER A 82 -14.16 4.23 0.06
N TYR A 83 -13.65 3.00 -0.17
CA TYR A 83 -12.20 2.74 -0.26
C TYR A 83 -11.50 3.50 -1.39
N LYS A 84 -12.25 4.09 -2.35
CA LYS A 84 -11.71 4.90 -3.45
C LYS A 84 -10.84 6.06 -2.96
N VAL A 85 -11.04 6.56 -1.74
CA VAL A 85 -10.21 7.62 -1.13
C VAL A 85 -8.73 7.24 -1.00
N LEU A 86 -8.40 5.95 -1.04
CA LEU A 86 -7.02 5.45 -1.04
C LEU A 86 -6.32 5.65 -2.39
N LEU A 87 -7.08 5.73 -3.48
CA LEU A 87 -6.54 5.78 -4.83
C LEU A 87 -6.08 7.20 -5.15
N ASN A 88 -4.82 7.32 -5.56
CA ASN A 88 -4.24 8.62 -5.92
C ASN A 88 -4.38 9.67 -4.79
N SER A 89 -4.27 9.23 -3.53
CA SER A 89 -4.26 10.11 -2.36
C SER A 89 -3.07 11.07 -2.39
N LEU A 90 -3.22 12.26 -1.80
CA LEU A 90 -2.16 13.27 -1.76
C LEU A 90 -1.02 12.87 -0.82
N LYS A 91 -1.38 12.28 0.33
CA LYS A 91 -0.43 11.86 1.36
C LYS A 91 -1.05 10.77 2.22
N PHE A 92 -0.20 9.96 2.84
CA PHE A 92 -0.62 9.08 3.92
C PHE A 92 0.38 9.11 5.08
N LYS A 93 -0.06 8.68 6.26
CA LYS A 93 0.78 8.50 7.44
C LYS A 93 0.38 7.21 8.16
N THR A 94 1.33 6.29 8.26
CA THR A 94 1.18 5.01 8.97
C THR A 94 1.61 5.15 10.43
N ASN A 95 0.79 4.70 11.38
CA ASN A 95 1.13 4.65 12.80
C ASN A 95 0.86 3.24 13.35
N LEU A 96 1.81 2.70 14.12
CA LEU A 96 1.64 1.40 14.78
C LEU A 96 0.64 1.52 15.94
N ILE A 97 -0.40 0.68 15.94
CA ILE A 97 -1.34 0.56 17.07
C ILE A 97 -0.85 -0.54 18.03
N SER A 98 -0.57 -1.73 17.50
CA SER A 98 -0.12 -2.87 18.30
C SER A 98 0.57 -3.90 17.41
N LYS A 99 1.53 -4.64 17.96
CA LYS A 99 2.19 -5.74 17.25
C LYS A 99 2.62 -6.83 18.21
N ASN A 100 2.40 -8.08 17.81
CA ASN A 100 3.00 -9.25 18.42
C ASN A 100 3.63 -10.14 17.33
N LYS A 101 4.03 -11.37 17.67
CA LYS A 101 4.70 -12.30 16.75
C LYS A 101 3.84 -12.74 15.56
N LYS A 102 2.51 -12.69 15.68
CA LYS A 102 1.54 -13.21 14.70
C LYS A 102 0.64 -12.14 14.09
N ILE A 103 0.37 -11.06 14.79
CA ILE A 103 -0.60 -10.03 14.42
C ILE A 103 0.04 -8.65 14.54
N ALA A 104 -0.21 -7.79 13.56
CA ALA A 104 0.13 -6.38 13.61
C ALA A 104 -1.07 -5.51 13.20
N LYS A 105 -1.30 -4.42 13.91
CA LYS A 105 -2.37 -3.45 13.65
C LYS A 105 -1.79 -2.07 13.50
N TYR A 106 -2.24 -1.34 12.49
CA TYR A 106 -1.78 0.00 12.17
C TYR A 106 -2.96 0.89 11.85
N SER A 107 -2.89 2.15 12.26
CA SER A 107 -3.76 3.20 11.73
C SER A 107 -3.05 3.87 10.56
N VAL A 108 -3.83 4.25 9.55
CA VAL A 108 -3.34 5.00 8.40
C VAL A 108 -4.24 6.22 8.21
N ASP A 109 -3.66 7.40 8.35
CA ASP A 109 -4.28 8.66 7.98
C ASP A 109 -4.02 8.93 6.50
N ILE A 110 -5.06 9.34 5.77
CA ILE A 110 -5.04 9.58 4.32
C ILE A 110 -5.51 10.99 4.05
N ASP A 111 -4.69 11.77 3.36
CA ASP A 111 -5.12 13.02 2.71
C ASP A 111 -5.58 12.65 1.31
N ALA A 112 -6.90 12.60 1.11
CA ALA A 112 -7.49 12.11 -0.13
C ALA A 112 -7.64 13.21 -1.18
N TYR A 113 -7.93 12.80 -2.42
CA TYR A 113 -8.09 13.68 -3.58
C TYR A 113 -9.27 14.67 -3.46
N ASP A 114 -10.17 14.46 -2.51
CA ASP A 114 -11.38 15.25 -2.28
C ASP A 114 -11.20 16.34 -1.21
N ASN A 115 -9.96 16.69 -0.87
CA ASN A 115 -9.58 17.66 0.18
C ASN A 115 -10.07 17.29 1.58
N LYS A 116 -10.28 15.98 1.83
CA LYS A 116 -10.63 15.45 3.15
C LYS A 116 -9.55 14.52 3.66
N ARG A 117 -9.48 14.42 4.99
CA ARG A 117 -8.65 13.46 5.70
C ARG A 117 -9.51 12.29 6.19
N TYR A 118 -9.01 11.08 5.98
CA TYR A 118 -9.65 9.84 6.44
C TYR A 118 -8.69 9.03 7.31
N ASN A 119 -9.23 8.26 8.26
CA ASN A 119 -8.50 7.25 9.01
C ASN A 119 -9.03 5.85 8.69
N LEU A 120 -8.11 4.89 8.58
CA LEU A 120 -8.40 3.48 8.42
C LEU A 120 -7.50 2.67 9.35
N THR A 121 -7.93 1.47 9.73
CA THR A 121 -7.10 0.49 10.44
C THR A 121 -6.81 -0.71 9.56
N TRP A 122 -5.52 -1.03 9.42
CA TRP A 122 -5.02 -2.26 8.81
C TRP A 122 -4.77 -3.32 9.87
N VAL A 123 -5.16 -4.55 9.58
CA VAL A 123 -4.80 -5.75 10.35
C VAL A 123 -4.03 -6.70 9.44
N LEU A 124 -2.82 -7.06 9.88
CA LEU A 124 -1.97 -8.03 9.22
C LEU A 124 -1.75 -9.23 10.13
N GLU A 125 -1.77 -10.41 9.53
CA GLU A 125 -1.45 -11.66 10.21
C GLU A 125 -0.34 -12.40 9.46
N LYS A 126 0.43 -13.20 10.20
CA LYS A 126 1.43 -14.09 9.63
C LYS A 126 0.75 -15.26 8.91
N ALA A 127 1.15 -15.50 7.67
CA ALA A 127 0.62 -16.59 6.85
C ALA A 127 1.72 -17.42 6.19
N THR A 128 1.37 -18.67 5.89
CA THR A 128 2.17 -19.60 5.08
C THR A 128 1.39 -19.87 3.80
N LEU A 129 1.86 -19.38 2.65
CA LEU A 129 1.25 -19.65 1.34
C LEU A 129 1.97 -20.78 0.60
N ASP A 130 3.30 -20.68 0.52
CA ASP A 130 4.15 -21.58 -0.25
C ASP A 130 5.59 -21.55 0.31
N GLN A 131 6.55 -22.08 -0.45
CA GLN A 131 7.95 -22.12 -0.06
C GLN A 131 8.60 -20.73 0.09
N ASN A 132 8.16 -19.75 -0.70
CA ASN A 132 8.68 -18.38 -0.69
C ASN A 132 8.00 -17.52 0.38
N CYS A 133 6.85 -17.98 0.88
CA CYS A 133 6.03 -17.26 1.83
C CYS A 133 5.61 -18.14 3.00
N LYS A 134 6.56 -18.60 3.81
CA LYS A 134 6.27 -19.47 4.97
C LYS A 134 5.82 -18.74 6.23
N ASN A 135 6.08 -17.45 6.32
CA ASN A 135 5.72 -16.62 7.47
C ASN A 135 5.61 -15.15 7.02
N CYS A 136 4.86 -14.87 5.95
CA CYS A 136 4.71 -13.51 5.44
C CYS A 136 3.71 -12.73 6.26
N TRP A 137 3.90 -11.41 6.34
CA TRP A 137 2.82 -10.52 6.76
C TRP A 137 1.83 -10.33 5.62
N MET A 138 0.55 -10.58 5.88
CA MET A 138 -0.52 -10.44 4.90
C MET A 138 -1.74 -9.72 5.49
N THR A 139 -2.44 -8.94 4.68
CA THR A 139 -3.58 -8.14 5.13
C THR A 139 -4.83 -9.02 5.29
N THR A 140 -5.29 -9.19 6.52
CA THR A 140 -6.54 -9.92 6.83
C THR A 140 -7.75 -8.99 6.82
N SER A 141 -7.59 -7.72 7.20
CA SER A 141 -8.70 -6.76 7.23
C SER A 141 -8.23 -5.31 7.09
N VAL A 142 -9.10 -4.47 6.53
CA VAL A 142 -8.99 -3.01 6.48
C VAL A 142 -10.36 -2.42 6.79
N THR A 143 -10.46 -1.56 7.81
CA THR A 143 -11.73 -0.89 8.15
C THR A 143 -12.18 0.07 7.05
N GLN A 144 -13.47 0.38 6.99
CA GLN A 144 -13.93 1.44 6.09
C GLN A 144 -13.31 2.80 6.47
N PRO A 145 -13.02 3.68 5.49
CA PRO A 145 -12.54 5.04 5.74
C PRO A 145 -13.47 5.82 6.66
N GLN A 146 -12.90 6.35 7.75
CA GLN A 146 -13.59 7.26 8.66
C GLN A 146 -13.14 8.68 8.37
N PHE A 147 -14.07 9.59 8.08
CA PHE A 147 -13.75 11.01 7.90
C PHE A 147 -13.28 11.62 9.23
N ILE A 148 -12.13 12.31 9.22
CA ILE A 148 -11.55 12.92 10.43
C ILE A 148 -11.22 14.41 10.28
N GLY A 149 -11.50 15.04 9.13
CA GLY A 149 -11.37 16.49 8.96
C GLY A 149 -11.10 16.94 7.53
N LEU A 150 -11.12 18.24 7.30
CA LEU A 150 -10.70 18.86 6.04
C LEU A 150 -9.17 19.03 6.03
N LEU A 151 -8.58 19.11 4.83
CA LEU A 151 -7.17 19.53 4.67
C LEU A 151 -7.12 21.06 4.80
N ASN A 152 -6.43 21.56 5.83
CA ASN A 152 -6.18 22.98 6.05
C ASN A 152 -4.83 23.40 5.47
#